data_AF-A0A1Y1SYN2-F1
#
_entry.id   AF-A0A1Y1SYN2-F1
#
_cell.length_a   1.000
_cell.length_b   1.000
_cell.length_c   1.000
_cell.angle_alpha   90.00
_cell.angle_beta   90.00
_cell.angle_gamma   90.00
#
_symmetry.space_group_name_H-M   'P 1'
#
loop_
_entity.id
_entity.type
_entity.pdbx_description
1 polymer ?
#
loop_
_entity_poly.entity_id
_entity_poly.type
_entity_poly.pdbx_seq_one_letter_code
_entity_poly.pdbx_strand_id
1 'polypeptide(L)'
;MLFFALGAILYIFTVNDILKTTLSMEGGGFLTNNFSKLLWKISFLISGKNGNSKLLGKTGYLILTGIIIFWVALLWTSLSLILIADPESIISSSDKTPIQGIEKLYFAGYTLSTLGSGEYIPGTDFWRIITNIFSFTGLVLLTMSVTYFVPLLQAVIEQQKLAVQISGYGGNPQEMIINSYDGRHYQGLTANASELSLALIKHTQNHKAYPVIHYFHNSDRSYNIILELSKIHECLVILEHLVKEEHQPKESELRSLKVAFDNYFKVITQITGTDKQKDDLISSIKTNLLVSHNFIDANKEVSFENRGRKIFQKLVENDGWRWEDIQKEE
;
A
#
# COMPACT_ATOMS: atom_id res chain seq x y z
N MET A 1 19.83 -33.93 -8.62
CA MET A 1 18.34 -33.97 -8.78
C MET A 1 17.60 -33.08 -7.77
N LEU A 2 17.82 -33.21 -6.45
CA LEU A 2 17.10 -32.40 -5.45
C LEU A 2 17.26 -30.88 -5.65
N PHE A 3 18.51 -30.40 -5.81
CA PHE A 3 18.78 -28.98 -6.05
C PHE A 3 18.12 -28.45 -7.33
N PHE A 4 18.09 -29.25 -8.39
CA PHE A 4 17.41 -28.90 -9.64
C PHE A 4 15.92 -28.70 -9.42
N ALA A 5 15.27 -29.66 -8.76
CA ALA A 5 13.84 -29.58 -8.46
C ALA A 5 13.51 -28.37 -7.56
N LEU A 6 14.31 -28.12 -6.52
CA LEU A 6 14.13 -26.97 -5.63
C LEU A 6 14.28 -25.65 -6.38
N GLY A 7 15.32 -25.52 -7.22
CA GLY A 7 15.51 -24.33 -8.03
C GLY A 7 14.40 -24.13 -9.06
N ALA A 8 13.96 -25.19 -9.75
CA ALA A 8 12.85 -25.10 -10.71
C ALA A 8 11.53 -24.71 -10.03
N ILE A 9 11.23 -25.25 -8.85
CA ILE A 9 10.07 -24.86 -8.05
C ILE A 9 10.19 -23.38 -7.65
N LEU A 10 11.36 -22.96 -7.15
CA LEU A 10 11.60 -21.58 -6.76
C LEU A 10 11.39 -20.62 -7.94
N TYR A 11 11.92 -20.94 -9.13
CA TYR A 11 11.69 -20.20 -10.36
C TYR A 11 10.20 -20.01 -10.65
N ILE A 12 9.44 -21.11 -10.70
CA ILE A 12 8.01 -21.09 -11.03
C ILE A 12 7.24 -20.24 -10.01
N PHE A 13 7.53 -20.40 -8.72
CA PHE A 13 6.91 -19.60 -7.66
C PHE A 13 7.25 -18.12 -7.80
N THR A 14 8.51 -17.76 -8.08
CA THR A 14 8.93 -16.37 -8.26
C THR A 14 8.32 -15.73 -9.51
N VAL A 15 8.31 -16.43 -10.65
CA VAL A 15 7.70 -15.92 -11.89
C VAL A 15 6.20 -15.71 -11.71
N ASN A 16 5.49 -16.67 -11.09
CA ASN A 16 4.07 -16.50 -10.81
C ASN A 16 3.79 -15.33 -9.85
N ASP A 17 4.67 -15.10 -8.87
CA ASP A 17 4.58 -13.95 -7.97
C ASP A 17 4.77 -12.63 -8.72
N ILE A 18 5.78 -12.54 -9.57
CA ILE A 18 6.04 -11.37 -10.42
C ILE A 18 4.82 -11.09 -11.30
N LEU A 19 4.36 -12.09 -12.06
CA LEU A 19 3.20 -11.94 -12.96
C LEU A 19 1.96 -11.51 -12.20
N LYS A 20 1.69 -12.10 -11.03
CA LYS A 20 0.56 -11.70 -10.20
C LYS A 20 0.72 -10.27 -9.70
N THR A 21 1.89 -9.87 -9.20
CA THR A 21 2.11 -8.51 -8.71
C THR A 21 2.04 -7.46 -9.81
N THR A 22 2.55 -7.73 -11.00
CA THR A 22 2.69 -6.72 -12.06
C THR A 22 1.51 -6.67 -13.03
N LEU A 23 0.81 -7.80 -13.25
CA LEU A 23 -0.28 -7.88 -14.23
C LEU A 23 -1.66 -8.06 -13.61
N SER A 24 -1.76 -8.51 -12.35
CA SER A 24 -3.08 -8.70 -11.71
C SER A 24 -3.67 -7.38 -11.27
N MET A 25 -4.97 -7.20 -11.51
CA MET A 25 -5.77 -6.13 -10.91
C MET A 25 -6.39 -6.53 -9.55
N GLU A 26 -6.08 -7.73 -9.06
CA GLU A 26 -6.61 -8.30 -7.81
C GLU A 26 -5.58 -8.29 -6.66
N GLY A 27 -4.48 -7.56 -6.84
CA GLY A 27 -3.47 -7.31 -5.83
C GLY A 27 -2.18 -8.12 -5.98
N GLY A 28 -1.26 -7.91 -5.03
CA GLY A 28 0.10 -8.45 -5.08
C GLY A 28 0.17 -9.97 -4.96
N GLY A 29 1.27 -10.53 -5.48
CA GLY A 29 1.69 -11.90 -5.27
C GLY A 29 1.90 -12.24 -3.79
N PHE A 30 1.90 -13.53 -3.47
CA PHE A 30 2.06 -14.01 -2.09
C PHE A 30 3.40 -13.61 -1.49
N LEU A 31 4.51 -13.81 -2.21
CA LEU A 31 5.86 -13.46 -1.75
C LEU A 31 5.98 -11.95 -1.58
N THR A 32 5.54 -11.18 -2.57
CA THR A 32 5.52 -9.72 -2.53
C THR A 32 4.76 -9.17 -1.31
N ASN A 33 3.55 -9.68 -1.05
CA ASN A 33 2.72 -9.20 0.05
C ASN A 33 3.34 -9.51 1.41
N ASN A 34 3.85 -10.73 1.60
CA ASN A 34 4.47 -11.12 2.87
C ASN A 34 5.78 -10.35 3.11
N PHE A 35 6.59 -10.17 2.06
CA PHE A 35 7.83 -9.39 2.14
C PHE A 35 7.54 -7.92 2.47
N SER A 36 6.55 -7.31 1.82
CA SER A 36 6.11 -5.94 2.13
C SER A 36 5.63 -5.80 3.58
N LYS A 37 4.81 -6.74 4.07
CA LYS A 37 4.34 -6.78 5.47
C LYS A 37 5.50 -6.89 6.46
N LEU A 38 6.48 -7.73 6.15
CA LEU A 38 7.66 -7.93 6.98
C LEU A 38 8.47 -6.63 7.08
N LEU A 39 8.79 -6.02 5.93
CA LEU A 39 9.53 -4.76 5.88
C LEU A 39 8.78 -3.63 6.60
N TRP A 40 7.48 -3.50 6.38
CA TRP A 40 6.65 -2.55 7.11
C TRP A 40 6.73 -2.77 8.62
N LYS A 41 6.53 -4.01 9.08
CA LYS A 41 6.59 -4.36 10.50
C LYS A 41 7.95 -4.02 11.12
N ILE A 42 9.04 -4.29 10.40
CA ILE A 42 10.40 -3.94 10.84
C ILE A 42 10.54 -2.43 10.95
N SER A 43 10.20 -1.68 9.90
CA SER A 43 10.24 -0.21 9.90
C SER A 43 9.38 0.40 11.01
N PHE A 44 8.19 -0.16 11.24
CA PHE A 44 7.24 0.28 12.25
C PHE A 44 7.73 0.05 13.68
N LEU A 45 8.43 -1.07 13.92
CA LEU A 45 9.06 -1.34 15.22
C LEU A 45 10.27 -0.43 15.45
N ILE A 46 11.12 -0.24 14.43
CA ILE A 46 12.30 0.63 14.51
C ILE A 46 11.91 2.11 14.68
N SER A 47 10.80 2.54 14.08
CA SER A 47 10.29 3.90 14.23
C SER A 47 9.70 4.19 15.62
N GLY A 48 9.64 3.19 16.51
CA GLY A 48 8.99 3.31 17.81
C GLY A 48 7.47 3.42 17.70
N LYS A 49 6.87 2.94 16.59
CA LYS A 49 5.43 3.06 16.28
C LYS A 49 4.94 4.51 16.29
N ASN A 50 5.79 5.44 15.83
CA ASN A 50 5.50 6.86 15.80
C ASN A 50 5.19 7.32 14.37
N GLY A 51 3.96 7.73 14.10
CA GLY A 51 3.53 8.28 12.82
C GLY A 51 4.26 9.56 12.41
N ASN A 52 4.87 10.29 13.34
CA ASN A 52 5.70 11.45 12.99
C ASN A 52 7.11 11.04 12.50
N SER A 53 7.41 9.74 12.40
CA SER A 53 8.73 9.26 12.04
C SER A 53 9.04 9.46 10.57
N LYS A 54 10.13 10.21 10.29
CA LYS A 54 10.68 10.36 8.93
C LYS A 54 11.10 9.02 8.30
N LEU A 55 11.34 7.98 9.11
CA LEU A 55 11.64 6.64 8.61
C LEU A 55 10.41 5.99 7.95
N LEU A 56 9.23 6.13 8.56
CA LEU A 56 7.98 5.63 7.99
C LEU A 56 7.67 6.34 6.67
N GLY A 57 7.93 7.66 6.58
CA GLY A 57 7.79 8.42 5.34
C GLY A 57 8.63 7.90 4.16
N LYS A 58 9.72 7.19 4.43
CA LYS A 58 10.58 6.56 3.40
C LYS A 58 10.26 5.08 3.16
N THR A 59 9.44 4.47 4.00
CA THR A 59 9.26 3.01 4.03
C THR A 59 8.59 2.49 2.75
N GLY A 60 7.63 3.20 2.17
CA GLY A 60 7.03 2.83 0.88
C GLY A 60 8.07 2.66 -0.24
N TYR A 61 9.01 3.60 -0.36
CA TYR A 61 10.09 3.55 -1.34
C TYR A 61 11.11 2.42 -1.06
N LEU A 62 11.40 2.18 0.23
CA LEU A 62 12.27 1.08 0.65
C LEU A 62 11.64 -0.28 0.33
N ILE A 63 10.34 -0.45 0.58
CA ILE A 63 9.59 -1.65 0.23
C ILE A 63 9.60 -1.85 -1.28
N LEU A 64 9.27 -0.80 -2.04
CA LEU A 64 9.22 -0.86 -3.49
C LEU A 64 10.55 -1.31 -4.10
N THR A 65 11.65 -0.69 -3.68
CA THR A 65 13.01 -1.08 -4.11
C THR A 65 13.38 -2.47 -3.61
N GLY A 66 13.01 -2.79 -2.37
CA GLY A 66 13.26 -4.07 -1.74
C GLY A 66 12.61 -5.24 -2.47
N ILE A 67 11.41 -5.06 -3.04
CA ILE A 67 10.70 -6.10 -3.81
C ILE A 67 11.53 -6.51 -5.04
N ILE A 68 12.11 -5.57 -5.78
CA ILE A 68 12.98 -5.89 -6.93
C ILE A 68 14.20 -6.68 -6.47
N ILE A 69 14.91 -6.19 -5.46
CA ILE A 69 16.11 -6.85 -4.94
C ILE A 69 15.76 -8.27 -4.48
N PHE A 70 14.60 -8.43 -3.84
CA PHE A 70 14.11 -9.72 -3.40
C PHE A 70 13.81 -10.66 -4.58
N TRP A 71 13.10 -10.21 -5.62
CA TRP A 71 12.87 -11.03 -6.81
C TRP A 71 14.17 -11.42 -7.53
N VAL A 72 15.10 -10.48 -7.67
CA VAL A 72 16.44 -10.77 -8.25
C VAL A 72 17.16 -11.82 -7.41
N ALA A 73 17.15 -11.69 -6.08
CA ALA A 73 17.77 -12.66 -5.18
C ALA A 73 17.13 -14.04 -5.28
N LEU A 74 15.80 -14.13 -5.41
CA LEU A 74 15.09 -15.40 -5.58
C LEU A 74 15.42 -16.07 -6.91
N LEU A 75 15.40 -15.33 -8.03
CA LEU A 75 15.77 -15.85 -9.34
C LEU A 75 17.25 -16.25 -9.39
N TRP A 76 18.11 -15.47 -8.76
CA TRP A 76 19.55 -15.76 -8.66
C TRP A 76 19.80 -17.04 -7.85
N THR A 77 19.12 -17.18 -6.71
CA THR A 77 19.15 -18.40 -5.89
C THR A 77 18.63 -19.59 -6.69
N SER A 78 17.50 -19.42 -7.38
CA SER A 78 16.89 -20.43 -8.22
C SER A 78 17.84 -20.96 -9.30
N LEU A 79 18.44 -20.07 -10.08
CA LEU A 79 19.39 -20.45 -11.12
C LEU A 79 20.63 -21.10 -10.50
N SER A 80 21.16 -20.55 -9.41
CA SER A 80 22.32 -21.13 -8.71
C SER A 80 22.07 -22.56 -8.27
N LEU A 81 20.89 -22.85 -7.69
CA LEU A 81 20.50 -24.21 -7.29
C LEU A 81 20.39 -25.15 -8.50
N ILE A 82 19.81 -24.67 -9.61
CA ILE A 82 19.69 -25.43 -10.86
C ILE A 82 21.08 -25.78 -11.41
N LEU A 83 22.01 -24.82 -11.44
CA LEU A 83 23.36 -25.02 -11.98
C LEU A 83 24.23 -25.90 -11.07
N ILE A 84 24.09 -25.80 -9.75
CA ILE A 84 24.82 -26.65 -8.78
C ILE A 84 24.38 -28.11 -8.87
N ALA A 85 23.16 -28.38 -9.34
CA ALA A 85 22.60 -29.72 -9.40
C ALA A 85 23.31 -30.68 -10.37
N ASP A 86 24.06 -30.14 -11.32
CA ASP A 86 24.86 -30.87 -12.31
C ASP A 86 26.27 -30.27 -12.38
N PRO A 87 27.34 -31.04 -12.06
CA PRO A 87 28.71 -30.59 -12.19
C PRO A 87 29.03 -30.01 -13.57
N GLU A 88 28.54 -30.62 -14.64
CA GLU A 88 28.82 -30.29 -16.06
C GLU A 88 27.96 -29.14 -16.60
N SER A 89 27.18 -28.48 -15.74
CA SER A 89 26.25 -27.44 -16.18
C SER A 89 26.93 -26.27 -16.88
N ILE A 90 28.01 -25.79 -16.29
CA ILE A 90 28.80 -24.67 -16.78
C ILE A 90 30.27 -25.09 -16.80
N ILE A 91 30.96 -24.70 -17.87
CA ILE A 91 32.39 -24.93 -18.08
C ILE A 91 33.12 -23.61 -18.33
N SER A 92 34.40 -23.58 -17.99
CA SER A 92 35.33 -22.51 -18.35
C SER A 92 35.48 -22.43 -19.88
N SER A 93 35.43 -21.23 -20.44
CA SER A 93 35.56 -21.05 -21.89
C SER A 93 36.98 -21.33 -22.38
N SER A 94 37.99 -21.14 -21.52
CA SER A 94 39.42 -21.28 -21.81
C SER A 94 39.89 -22.73 -21.87
N ASP A 95 39.63 -23.52 -20.83
CA ASP A 95 40.17 -24.88 -20.69
C ASP A 95 39.10 -25.98 -20.76
N LYS A 96 37.82 -25.60 -20.96
CA LYS A 96 36.66 -26.51 -21.06
C LYS A 96 36.45 -27.39 -19.83
N THR A 97 36.94 -26.95 -18.67
CA THR A 97 36.75 -27.69 -17.42
C THR A 97 35.47 -27.25 -16.68
N PRO A 98 34.77 -28.16 -15.99
CA PRO A 98 33.60 -27.82 -15.18
C PRO A 98 33.95 -26.92 -14.00
N ILE A 99 33.18 -25.86 -13.80
CA ILE A 99 33.37 -24.90 -12.70
C ILE A 99 32.57 -25.33 -11.46
N GLN A 100 32.91 -24.79 -10.27
CA GLN A 100 32.27 -25.22 -9.03
C GLN A 100 31.94 -24.07 -8.07
N GLY A 101 30.96 -24.33 -7.19
CA GLY A 101 30.63 -23.45 -6.07
C GLY A 101 30.33 -22.00 -6.49
N ILE A 102 31.17 -21.08 -6.02
CA ILE A 102 31.00 -19.63 -6.17
C ILE A 102 31.02 -19.17 -7.63
N GLU A 103 31.73 -19.88 -8.51
CA GLU A 103 31.81 -19.53 -9.94
C GLU A 103 30.44 -19.73 -10.62
N LYS A 104 29.66 -20.74 -10.22
CA LYS A 104 28.29 -20.94 -10.71
C LYS A 104 27.33 -19.85 -10.21
N LEU A 105 27.54 -19.38 -8.99
CA LEU A 105 26.80 -18.24 -8.42
C LEU A 105 27.12 -16.95 -9.17
N TYR A 106 28.39 -16.73 -9.49
CA TYR A 106 28.83 -15.63 -10.33
C TYR A 106 28.21 -15.73 -11.74
N PHE A 107 28.21 -16.92 -12.34
CA PHE A 107 27.56 -17.20 -13.63
C PHE A 107 26.08 -16.82 -13.61
N ALA A 108 25.37 -17.26 -12.58
CA ALA A 108 23.95 -16.98 -12.42
C ALA A 108 23.66 -15.48 -12.34
N GLY A 109 24.53 -14.73 -11.66
CA GLY A 109 24.44 -13.28 -11.54
C GLY A 109 24.53 -12.56 -12.88
N TYR A 110 25.56 -12.88 -13.68
CA TYR A 110 25.71 -12.23 -14.99
C TYR A 110 24.62 -12.65 -15.98
N THR A 111 24.11 -13.88 -15.87
CA THR A 111 23.04 -14.39 -16.74
C THR A 111 21.77 -13.58 -16.52
N LEU A 112 21.37 -13.42 -15.26
CA LEU A 112 20.19 -12.63 -14.89
C LEU A 112 20.33 -11.15 -15.20
N SER A 113 21.54 -10.58 -15.05
CA SER A 113 21.81 -9.19 -15.41
C SER A 113 21.98 -8.98 -16.92
N THR A 114 21.93 -10.04 -17.73
CA THR A 114 22.14 -10.03 -19.18
C THR A 114 23.52 -9.53 -19.63
N LEU A 115 24.50 -9.49 -18.73
CA LEU A 115 25.83 -8.95 -19.01
C LEU A 115 26.66 -9.84 -19.96
N GLY A 116 26.62 -11.16 -19.75
CA GLY A 116 27.27 -12.14 -20.63
C GLY A 116 28.79 -11.99 -20.80
N SER A 117 29.59 -12.14 -19.72
CA SER A 117 31.05 -11.94 -19.78
C SER A 117 31.82 -12.92 -20.70
N GLY A 118 31.25 -14.08 -21.01
CA GLY A 118 31.85 -15.07 -21.92
C GLY A 118 33.00 -15.89 -21.33
N GLU A 119 33.42 -15.61 -20.09
CA GLU A 119 34.44 -16.38 -19.35
C GLU A 119 33.96 -17.80 -19.05
N TYR A 120 32.65 -17.97 -18.87
CA TYR A 120 31.99 -19.22 -18.57
C TYR A 120 30.89 -19.47 -19.59
N ILE A 121 30.72 -20.72 -20.02
CA ILE A 121 29.73 -21.10 -21.02
C ILE A 121 28.94 -22.33 -20.57
N PRO A 122 27.68 -22.48 -21.01
CA PRO A 122 26.91 -23.69 -20.71
C PRO A 122 27.56 -24.92 -21.37
N GLY A 123 27.71 -26.00 -20.60
CA GLY A 123 28.44 -27.20 -21.02
C GLY A 123 27.73 -28.03 -22.11
N THR A 124 26.40 -27.97 -22.15
CA THR A 124 25.57 -28.69 -23.13
C THR A 124 24.45 -27.81 -23.69
N ASP A 125 23.81 -28.24 -24.79
CA ASP A 125 22.69 -27.51 -25.38
C ASP A 125 21.50 -27.35 -24.43
N PHE A 126 21.27 -28.32 -23.54
CA PHE A 126 20.26 -28.22 -22.49
C PHE A 126 20.54 -27.02 -21.56
N TRP A 127 21.78 -26.87 -21.10
CA TRP A 127 22.20 -25.77 -20.25
C TRP A 127 22.20 -24.42 -21.00
N ARG A 128 22.43 -24.41 -22.32
CA ARG A 128 22.26 -23.21 -23.15
C ARG A 128 20.82 -22.71 -23.15
N ILE A 129 19.86 -23.61 -23.28
CA ILE A 129 18.43 -23.26 -23.25
C ILE A 129 18.04 -22.71 -21.88
N ILE A 130 18.44 -23.35 -20.78
CA ILE A 130 18.17 -22.87 -19.43
C ILE A 130 18.74 -21.46 -19.23
N THR A 131 20.01 -21.25 -19.57
CA THR A 131 20.66 -19.93 -19.46
C THR A 131 19.91 -18.88 -20.26
N ASN A 132 19.48 -19.19 -21.49
CA ASN A 132 18.69 -18.26 -22.31
C ASN A 132 17.36 -17.91 -21.65
N ILE A 133 16.62 -18.89 -21.11
CA ILE A 133 15.34 -18.66 -20.42
C ILE A 133 15.55 -17.70 -19.23
N PHE A 134 16.60 -17.92 -18.43
CA PHE A 134 16.90 -17.06 -17.29
C PHE A 134 17.36 -15.65 -17.72
N SER A 135 18.16 -15.52 -18.77
CA SER A 135 18.52 -14.21 -19.35
C SER A 135 17.29 -13.43 -19.80
N PHE A 136 16.38 -14.07 -20.56
CA PHE A 136 15.13 -13.45 -20.96
C PHE A 136 14.24 -13.10 -19.76
N THR A 137 14.19 -13.96 -18.75
CA THR A 137 13.43 -13.69 -17.52
C THR A 137 13.99 -12.47 -16.78
N GLY A 138 15.31 -12.32 -16.69
CA GLY A 138 15.95 -11.15 -16.08
C GLY A 138 15.60 -9.85 -16.81
N LEU A 139 15.61 -9.87 -18.15
CA LEU A 139 15.18 -8.74 -18.97
C LEU A 139 13.69 -8.40 -18.75
N VAL A 140 12.81 -9.40 -18.81
CA VAL A 140 11.37 -9.23 -18.60
C VAL A 140 11.08 -8.69 -17.20
N LEU A 141 11.78 -9.17 -16.17
CA LEU A 141 11.66 -8.67 -14.80
C LEU A 141 11.96 -7.17 -14.73
N LEU A 142 13.07 -6.71 -15.34
CA LEU A 142 13.45 -5.31 -15.33
C LEU A 142 12.38 -4.44 -16.03
N THR A 143 11.93 -4.86 -17.22
CA THR A 143 10.89 -4.14 -17.95
C THR A 143 9.57 -4.09 -17.17
N MET A 144 9.09 -5.23 -16.68
CA MET A 144 7.84 -5.30 -15.89
C MET A 144 7.92 -4.49 -14.60
N SER A 145 9.10 -4.46 -13.94
CA SER A 145 9.30 -3.65 -12.74
C SER A 145 9.08 -2.17 -13.02
N VAL A 146 9.66 -1.65 -14.10
CA VAL A 146 9.45 -0.25 -14.52
C VAL A 146 7.99 -0.01 -14.90
N THR A 147 7.37 -0.91 -15.67
CA THR A 147 5.95 -0.83 -16.07
C THR A 147 5.00 -0.84 -14.88
N TYR A 148 5.34 -1.53 -13.79
CA TYR A 148 4.58 -1.54 -12.55
C TYR A 148 4.83 -0.29 -11.68
N PHE A 149 6.06 0.22 -11.62
CA PHE A 149 6.44 1.31 -10.72
C PHE A 149 5.80 2.64 -11.11
N VAL A 150 5.76 2.94 -12.41
CA VAL A 150 5.22 4.22 -12.91
C VAL A 150 3.76 4.43 -12.46
N PRO A 151 2.80 3.53 -12.76
CA PRO A 151 1.41 3.73 -12.33
C PRO A 151 1.25 3.63 -10.81
N LEU A 152 2.07 2.83 -10.12
CA LEU A 152 2.08 2.79 -8.66
C LEU A 152 2.45 4.16 -8.06
N LEU A 153 3.53 4.78 -8.54
CA LEU A 153 3.96 6.10 -8.05
C LEU A 153 2.95 7.19 -8.40
N GLN A 154 2.32 7.11 -9.58
CA GLN A 154 1.20 7.99 -9.92
C GLN A 154 0.04 7.81 -8.94
N ALA A 155 -0.31 6.58 -8.58
CA ALA A 155 -1.35 6.32 -7.61
C ALA A 155 -1.02 6.83 -6.20
N VAL A 156 0.25 6.82 -5.78
CA VAL A 156 0.72 7.47 -4.54
C VAL A 156 0.57 8.99 -4.62
N ILE A 157 0.90 9.60 -5.76
CA ILE A 157 0.70 11.05 -5.97
C ILE A 157 -0.79 11.40 -5.88
N GLU A 158 -1.66 10.61 -6.51
CA GLU A 158 -3.12 10.80 -6.45
C GLU A 158 -3.66 10.62 -5.02
N GLN A 159 -3.12 9.67 -4.25
CA GLN A 159 -3.42 9.53 -2.83
C GLN A 159 -3.06 10.79 -2.04
N GLN A 160 -1.87 11.35 -2.25
CA GLN A 160 -1.45 12.58 -1.56
C GLN A 160 -2.29 13.78 -1.97
N LYS A 161 -2.64 13.91 -3.26
CA LYS A 161 -3.56 14.95 -3.74
C LYS A 161 -4.91 14.87 -3.04
N LEU A 162 -5.47 13.67 -2.90
CA LEU A 162 -6.73 13.48 -2.18
C LEU A 162 -6.61 13.88 -0.70
N ALA A 163 -5.50 13.53 -0.03
CA ALA A 163 -5.26 13.94 1.35
C ALA A 163 -5.24 15.47 1.49
N VAL A 164 -4.45 16.17 0.66
CA VAL A 164 -4.36 17.63 0.67
C VAL A 164 -5.69 18.30 0.29
N GLN A 165 -6.45 17.72 -0.64
CA GLN A 165 -7.78 18.20 -0.98
C GLN A 165 -8.72 18.13 0.22
N ILE A 166 -8.64 17.06 1.02
CA ILE A 166 -9.45 16.89 2.23
C ILE A 166 -8.97 17.81 3.36
N SER A 167 -7.65 17.96 3.54
CA SER A 167 -7.10 18.82 4.59
C SER A 167 -7.50 20.29 4.40
N GLY A 168 -7.76 20.71 3.15
CA GLY A 168 -8.27 22.04 2.82
C GLY A 168 -9.64 22.40 3.42
N TYR A 169 -10.44 21.41 3.88
CA TYR A 169 -11.71 21.69 4.56
C TYR A 169 -11.52 22.10 6.03
N GLY A 170 -10.42 21.71 6.68
CA GLY A 170 -10.14 22.03 8.07
C GLY A 170 -9.17 21.03 8.72
N GLY A 171 -8.52 21.43 9.81
CA GLY A 171 -7.52 20.61 10.52
C GLY A 171 -8.15 19.45 11.30
N ASN A 172 -9.41 19.60 11.71
CA ASN A 172 -10.19 18.58 12.44
C ASN A 172 -11.65 18.51 11.97
N PRO A 173 -12.41 17.45 12.33
CA PRO A 173 -13.78 17.26 11.86
C PRO A 173 -14.75 18.41 12.20
N GLN A 174 -14.58 19.09 13.35
CA GLN A 174 -15.45 20.19 13.74
C GLN A 174 -15.20 21.43 12.89
N GLU A 175 -13.93 21.75 12.63
CA GLU A 175 -13.54 22.82 11.71
C GLU A 175 -14.05 22.55 10.28
N MET A 176 -13.96 21.30 9.80
CA MET A 176 -14.48 20.95 8.48
C MET A 176 -15.97 21.28 8.33
N ILE A 177 -16.76 21.04 9.38
CA ILE A 177 -18.20 21.35 9.42
C ILE A 177 -18.41 22.86 9.41
N ILE A 178 -17.71 23.59 10.30
CA ILE A 178 -17.85 25.03 10.46
C ILE A 178 -17.44 25.76 9.16
N ASN A 179 -16.28 25.40 8.59
CA ASN A 179 -15.76 26.02 7.37
C ASN A 179 -16.61 25.72 6.13
N SER A 180 -17.31 24.58 6.12
CA SER A 180 -18.17 24.19 5.00
C SER A 180 -19.55 24.84 5.05
N TYR A 181 -19.93 25.45 6.17
CA TYR A 181 -21.27 26.01 6.41
C TYR A 181 -21.34 27.50 6.04
N ASP A 182 -22.21 27.86 5.10
CA ASP A 182 -22.38 29.24 4.61
C ASP A 182 -23.44 30.06 5.39
N GLY A 183 -23.99 29.49 6.47
CA GLY A 183 -25.12 30.07 7.22
C GLY A 183 -26.48 29.48 6.87
N ARG A 184 -26.59 28.71 5.77
CA ARG A 184 -27.82 28.00 5.35
C ARG A 184 -27.58 26.58 4.87
N HIS A 185 -26.47 26.32 4.18
CA HIS A 185 -26.12 25.05 3.57
C HIS A 185 -24.63 24.73 3.76
N TYR A 186 -24.27 23.46 3.61
CA TYR A 186 -22.88 23.01 3.61
C TYR A 186 -22.24 23.10 2.23
N GLN A 187 -22.41 24.22 1.52
CA GLN A 187 -22.09 24.32 0.10
C GLN A 187 -20.61 23.98 -0.19
N GLY A 188 -19.69 24.25 0.73
CA GLY A 188 -18.28 23.85 0.59
C GLY A 188 -18.10 22.34 0.43
N LEU A 189 -18.76 21.54 1.28
CA LEU A 189 -18.66 20.08 1.28
C LEU A 189 -19.58 19.43 0.24
N THR A 190 -20.83 19.90 0.13
CA THR A 190 -21.83 19.29 -0.75
C THR A 190 -21.58 19.57 -2.23
N ALA A 191 -21.03 20.74 -2.59
CA ALA A 191 -20.69 21.05 -3.97
C ALA A 191 -19.56 20.14 -4.51
N ASN A 192 -18.65 19.72 -3.63
CA ASN A 192 -17.48 18.91 -3.98
C ASN A 192 -17.65 17.42 -3.65
N ALA A 193 -18.79 17.01 -3.08
CA ALA A 193 -19.03 15.62 -2.67
C ALA A 193 -18.89 14.62 -3.83
N SER A 194 -19.33 14.98 -5.04
CA SER A 194 -19.17 14.13 -6.23
C SER A 194 -17.72 14.01 -6.66
N GLU A 195 -16.93 15.07 -6.58
CA GLU A 195 -15.52 15.06 -6.93
C GLU A 195 -14.73 14.20 -5.93
N LEU A 196 -14.95 14.42 -4.62
CA LEU A 196 -14.37 13.61 -3.55
C LEU A 196 -14.76 12.14 -3.66
N SER A 197 -16.01 11.84 -4.02
CA SER A 197 -16.49 10.48 -4.27
C SER A 197 -15.69 9.82 -5.39
N LEU A 198 -15.52 10.50 -6.54
CA LEU A 198 -14.72 9.99 -7.66
C LEU A 198 -13.25 9.79 -7.29
N ALA A 199 -12.65 10.73 -6.56
CA ALA A 199 -11.27 10.63 -6.11
C ALA A 199 -11.08 9.47 -5.11
N LEU A 200 -12.01 9.28 -4.18
CA LEU A 200 -12.00 8.16 -3.23
C LEU A 200 -12.21 6.81 -3.93
N ILE A 201 -13.11 6.74 -4.93
CA ILE A 201 -13.29 5.54 -5.76
C ILE A 201 -11.99 5.22 -6.50
N LYS A 202 -11.34 6.23 -7.12
CA LYS A 202 -10.05 6.06 -7.79
C LYS A 202 -8.97 5.57 -6.83
N HIS A 203 -8.87 6.18 -5.64
CA HIS A 203 -7.95 5.73 -4.59
C HIS A 203 -8.23 4.27 -4.20
N THR A 204 -9.50 3.89 -4.06
CA THR A 204 -9.91 2.52 -3.73
C THR A 204 -9.52 1.52 -4.82
N GLN A 205 -9.73 1.85 -6.10
CA GLN A 205 -9.30 1.00 -7.22
C GLN A 205 -7.78 0.88 -7.29
N ASN A 206 -7.07 1.99 -7.09
CA ASN A 206 -5.60 1.98 -7.02
C ASN A 206 -5.10 1.09 -5.89
N HIS A 207 -5.73 1.13 -4.72
CA HIS A 207 -5.34 0.31 -3.58
C HIS A 207 -5.58 -1.19 -3.84
N LYS A 208 -6.59 -1.53 -4.65
CA LYS A 208 -6.85 -2.91 -5.08
C LYS A 208 -5.81 -3.38 -6.11
N ALA A 209 -5.49 -2.56 -7.10
CA ALA A 209 -4.50 -2.87 -8.13
C ALA A 209 -3.07 -2.91 -7.58
N TYR A 210 -2.75 -2.01 -6.65
CA TYR A 210 -1.41 -1.82 -6.10
C TYR A 210 -1.44 -1.84 -4.56
N PRO A 211 -1.59 -3.01 -3.90
CA PRO A 211 -1.71 -3.06 -2.44
C PRO A 211 -0.50 -2.51 -1.68
N VAL A 212 0.66 -2.42 -2.32
CA VAL A 212 1.88 -1.82 -1.76
C VAL A 212 1.70 -0.33 -1.43
N ILE A 213 0.75 0.35 -2.09
CA ILE A 213 0.38 1.75 -1.79
C ILE A 213 0.03 1.94 -0.31
N HIS A 214 -0.51 0.91 0.35
CA HIS A 214 -0.83 0.93 1.77
C HIS A 214 0.36 1.33 2.67
N TYR A 215 1.59 1.03 2.25
CA TYR A 215 2.80 1.30 3.02
C TYR A 215 3.43 2.66 2.69
N PHE A 216 2.82 3.45 1.80
CA PHE A 216 3.22 4.83 1.54
C PHE A 216 2.62 5.73 2.60
N HIS A 217 3.37 5.84 3.69
CA HIS A 217 3.08 6.69 4.82
C HIS A 217 3.58 8.13 4.58
N ASN A 218 2.86 9.12 5.11
CA ASN A 218 3.34 10.49 5.20
C ASN A 218 3.34 10.94 6.67
N SER A 219 4.49 11.50 7.11
CA SER A 219 4.66 12.01 8.47
C SER A 219 4.05 13.39 8.66
N ASP A 220 3.81 14.13 7.57
CA ASP A 220 3.00 15.34 7.59
C ASP A 220 1.52 14.92 7.62
N ARG A 221 0.78 15.44 8.60
CA ARG A 221 -0.60 15.04 8.86
C ARG A 221 -1.52 15.41 7.70
N SER A 222 -1.36 16.61 7.14
CA SER A 222 -2.18 17.12 6.04
C SER A 222 -2.01 16.33 4.73
N TYR A 223 -0.90 15.61 4.59
CA TYR A 223 -0.63 14.72 3.45
C TYR A 223 -0.90 13.25 3.76
N ASN A 224 -1.27 12.91 5.01
CA ASN A 224 -1.54 11.53 5.40
C ASN A 224 -2.99 11.15 5.09
N ILE A 225 -3.17 10.36 4.03
CA ILE A 225 -4.50 9.97 3.55
C ILE A 225 -5.35 9.26 4.62
N ILE A 226 -4.73 8.47 5.51
CA ILE A 226 -5.48 7.71 6.52
C ILE A 226 -6.08 8.68 7.53
N LEU A 227 -5.31 9.67 7.99
CA LEU A 227 -5.81 10.73 8.85
C LEU A 227 -6.90 11.55 8.16
N GLU A 228 -6.65 12.01 6.94
CA GLU A 228 -7.59 12.88 6.22
C GLU A 228 -8.91 12.17 5.89
N LEU A 229 -8.86 10.92 5.42
CA LEU A 229 -10.08 10.12 5.23
C LEU A 229 -10.82 9.85 6.54
N SER A 230 -10.09 9.66 7.65
CA SER A 230 -10.70 9.51 8.97
C SER A 230 -11.41 10.80 9.41
N LYS A 231 -10.79 11.97 9.20
CA LYS A 231 -11.36 13.28 9.56
C LYS A 231 -12.65 13.56 8.80
N ILE A 232 -12.63 13.41 7.47
CA ILE A 232 -13.83 13.69 6.66
C ILE A 232 -14.93 12.65 6.90
N HIS A 233 -14.59 11.39 7.14
CA HIS A 233 -15.59 10.39 7.53
C HIS A 233 -16.21 10.71 8.90
N GLU A 234 -15.40 11.13 9.89
CA GLU A 234 -15.90 11.58 11.18
C GLU A 234 -16.81 12.81 11.03
N CYS A 235 -16.46 13.75 10.15
CA CYS A 235 -17.31 14.88 9.78
C CYS A 235 -18.69 14.42 9.25
N LEU A 236 -18.73 13.43 8.35
CA LEU A 236 -19.99 12.86 7.84
C LEU A 236 -20.82 12.22 8.95
N VAL A 237 -20.19 11.49 9.87
CA VAL A 237 -20.90 10.87 11.01
C VAL A 237 -21.52 11.94 11.91
N ILE A 238 -20.78 13.02 12.21
CA ILE A 238 -21.25 14.14 13.02
C ILE A 238 -22.44 14.85 12.35
N LEU A 239 -22.32 15.15 11.04
CA LEU A 239 -23.39 15.79 10.26
C LEU A 239 -24.68 14.97 10.27
N GLU A 240 -24.57 13.64 10.18
CA GLU A 240 -25.74 12.75 10.10
C GLU A 240 -26.41 12.49 11.46
N HIS A 241 -25.63 12.40 12.55
CA HIS A 241 -26.16 11.90 13.83
C HIS A 241 -26.22 12.96 14.94
N LEU A 242 -25.39 14.00 14.88
CA LEU A 242 -25.22 14.95 15.99
C LEU A 242 -25.80 16.33 15.68
N VAL A 243 -25.59 16.82 14.46
CA VAL A 243 -26.08 18.14 14.04
C VAL A 243 -27.61 18.16 14.05
N LYS A 244 -28.18 19.29 14.51
CA LYS A 244 -29.63 19.51 14.55
C LYS A 244 -30.25 19.34 13.17
N GLU A 245 -31.45 18.76 13.09
CA GLU A 245 -32.16 18.49 11.82
C GLU A 245 -32.29 19.73 10.92
N GLU A 246 -32.49 20.92 11.51
CA GLU A 246 -32.57 22.21 10.81
C GLU A 246 -31.28 22.59 10.07
N HIS A 247 -30.14 22.06 10.55
CA HIS A 247 -28.81 22.25 10.00
C HIS A 247 -28.29 20.96 9.35
N GLN A 248 -29.12 19.98 8.97
CA GLN A 248 -28.60 18.79 8.27
C GLN A 248 -28.58 18.99 6.75
N PRO A 249 -27.50 18.57 6.05
CA PRO A 249 -27.50 18.51 4.59
C PRO A 249 -28.51 17.47 4.09
N LYS A 250 -29.02 17.63 2.87
CA LYS A 250 -29.95 16.63 2.31
C LYS A 250 -29.20 15.32 2.08
N GLU A 251 -29.84 14.19 2.39
CA GLU A 251 -29.22 12.87 2.22
C GLU A 251 -28.68 12.65 0.79
N SER A 252 -29.41 13.14 -0.23
CA SER A 252 -29.03 13.05 -1.63
C SER A 252 -27.71 13.77 -1.97
N GLU A 253 -27.34 14.82 -1.21
CA GLU A 253 -26.15 15.63 -1.47
C GLU A 253 -24.86 14.91 -1.06
N LEU A 254 -24.93 14.02 -0.06
CA LEU A 254 -23.76 13.28 0.46
C LEU A 254 -23.78 11.79 0.12
N ARG A 255 -24.86 11.29 -0.50
CA ARG A 255 -25.04 9.86 -0.82
C ARG A 255 -23.89 9.27 -1.63
N SER A 256 -23.39 9.99 -2.65
CA SER A 256 -22.29 9.53 -3.50
C SER A 256 -20.99 9.33 -2.71
N LEU A 257 -20.71 10.22 -1.75
CA LEU A 257 -19.53 10.14 -0.90
C LEU A 257 -19.65 9.00 0.11
N LYS A 258 -20.83 8.81 0.72
CA LYS A 258 -21.11 7.67 1.62
C LYS A 258 -20.90 6.32 0.92
N VAL A 259 -21.44 6.17 -0.30
CA VAL A 259 -21.25 4.95 -1.12
C VAL A 259 -19.78 4.73 -1.48
N ALA A 260 -19.01 5.80 -1.72
CA ALA A 260 -17.57 5.69 -1.97
C ALA A 260 -16.81 5.20 -0.71
N PHE A 261 -17.19 5.66 0.49
CA PHE A 261 -16.64 5.12 1.75
C PHE A 261 -16.98 3.64 1.95
N ASP A 262 -18.23 3.22 1.68
CA ASP A 262 -18.60 1.80 1.76
C ASP A 262 -17.76 0.93 0.83
N ASN A 263 -17.48 1.43 -0.39
CA ASN A 263 -16.58 0.76 -1.33
C ASN A 263 -15.15 0.68 -0.80
N TYR A 264 -14.63 1.79 -0.26
CA TYR A 264 -13.31 1.86 0.35
C TYR A 264 -13.18 0.86 1.51
N PHE A 265 -14.15 0.83 2.43
CA PHE A 265 -14.16 -0.10 3.56
C PHE A 265 -14.16 -1.56 3.12
N LYS A 266 -14.94 -1.91 2.08
CA LYS A 266 -14.96 -3.26 1.53
C LYS A 266 -13.59 -3.70 1.01
N VAL A 267 -12.86 -2.81 0.35
CA VAL A 267 -11.54 -3.14 -0.22
C VAL A 267 -10.45 -3.13 0.84
N ILE A 268 -10.39 -2.09 1.67
CA ILE A 268 -9.29 -1.94 2.64
C ILE A 268 -9.29 -3.07 3.66
N THR A 269 -10.46 -3.49 4.15
CA THR A 269 -10.58 -4.58 5.13
C THR A 269 -10.15 -5.93 4.59
N GLN A 270 -10.33 -6.18 3.28
CA GLN A 270 -9.81 -7.38 2.63
C GLN A 270 -8.29 -7.40 2.56
N ILE A 271 -7.67 -6.24 2.38
CA ILE A 271 -6.22 -6.09 2.23
C ILE A 271 -5.51 -6.13 3.59
N THR A 272 -6.04 -5.42 4.58
CA THR A 272 -5.46 -5.30 5.93
C THR A 272 -5.88 -6.42 6.88
N GLY A 273 -7.03 -7.05 6.63
CA GLY A 273 -7.63 -8.03 7.53
C GLY A 273 -8.30 -7.42 8.78
N THR A 274 -8.62 -6.13 8.75
CA THR A 274 -9.14 -5.37 9.91
C THR A 274 -10.51 -5.86 10.41
N ASP A 275 -11.31 -6.54 9.59
CA ASP A 275 -12.67 -7.01 9.93
C ASP A 275 -12.69 -8.11 11.02
N LYS A 276 -11.53 -8.63 11.44
CA LYS A 276 -11.41 -9.83 12.31
C LYS A 276 -11.07 -9.55 13.78
N GLN A 277 -11.01 -8.30 14.23
CA GLN A 277 -10.61 -7.97 15.61
C GLN A 277 -11.80 -7.51 16.48
N LYS A 278 -11.80 -7.97 17.73
CA LYS A 278 -12.84 -7.70 18.74
C LYS A 278 -12.84 -6.24 19.20
N ASP A 279 -14.05 -5.78 19.50
CA ASP A 279 -14.40 -4.47 20.06
C ASP A 279 -13.44 -3.98 21.14
N ASP A 280 -12.81 -2.83 20.89
CA ASP A 280 -12.25 -1.98 21.94
C ASP A 280 -12.60 -0.50 21.67
N LEU A 281 -12.73 0.22 22.78
CA LEU A 281 -13.26 1.58 23.02
C LEU A 281 -13.34 2.54 21.82
N ILE A 282 -14.57 2.91 21.49
CA ILE A 282 -14.89 4.07 20.67
C ILE A 282 -14.63 5.32 21.50
N SER A 283 -13.58 6.06 21.17
CA SER A 283 -13.36 7.38 21.77
C SER A 283 -14.56 8.30 21.55
N SER A 284 -14.91 9.07 22.57
CA SER A 284 -15.93 10.11 22.50
C SER A 284 -15.65 11.10 21.36
N ILE A 285 -16.69 11.48 20.63
CA ILE A 285 -16.60 12.54 19.62
C ILE A 285 -16.43 13.88 20.35
N LYS A 286 -15.41 14.67 20.02
CA LYS A 286 -15.31 16.04 20.53
C LYS A 286 -16.32 16.93 19.82
N THR A 287 -17.07 17.71 20.58
CA THR A 287 -18.16 18.56 20.06
C THR A 287 -18.10 20.02 20.53
N ASN A 288 -17.07 20.40 21.30
CA ASN A 288 -16.98 21.69 21.98
C ASN A 288 -17.16 22.90 21.04
N LEU A 289 -16.55 22.88 19.85
CA LEU A 289 -16.67 23.97 18.86
C LEU A 289 -18.06 23.99 18.21
N LEU A 290 -18.66 22.82 18.00
CA LEU A 290 -19.99 22.71 17.41
C LEU A 290 -21.09 23.15 18.39
N VAL A 291 -20.91 22.89 19.68
CA VAL A 291 -21.77 23.39 20.76
C VAL A 291 -21.67 24.92 20.84
N SER A 292 -20.46 25.48 20.78
CA SER A 292 -20.28 26.95 20.84
C SER A 292 -20.90 27.69 19.65
N HIS A 293 -20.94 27.05 18.48
CA HIS A 293 -21.57 27.58 17.26
C HIS A 293 -23.04 27.15 17.09
N ASN A 294 -23.65 26.53 18.11
CA ASN A 294 -25.06 26.13 18.15
C ASN A 294 -25.49 25.06 17.10
N PHE A 295 -24.54 24.31 16.54
CA PHE A 295 -24.82 23.19 15.63
C PHE A 295 -25.35 21.94 16.35
N ILE A 296 -24.95 21.73 17.61
CA ILE A 296 -25.29 20.56 18.45
C ILE A 296 -25.76 21.05 19.83
N ASP A 297 -26.69 20.33 20.46
CA ASP A 297 -27.12 20.59 21.83
C ASP A 297 -26.05 20.18 22.87
N ALA A 298 -25.84 21.01 23.89
CA ALA A 298 -24.77 20.86 24.90
C ALA A 298 -24.81 19.55 25.72
N ASN A 299 -25.91 18.80 25.69
CA ASN A 299 -26.12 17.58 26.50
C ASN A 299 -26.11 16.26 25.68
N LYS A 300 -25.74 16.30 24.40
CA LYS A 300 -25.56 15.08 23.59
C LYS A 300 -24.16 14.52 23.83
N GLU A 301 -23.96 13.79 24.93
CA GLU A 301 -22.87 12.79 24.98
C GLU A 301 -23.23 11.68 23.98
N VAL A 302 -22.46 11.55 22.90
CA VAL A 302 -22.77 10.55 21.86
C VAL A 302 -21.57 9.65 21.62
N SER A 303 -21.49 8.59 22.41
CA SER A 303 -20.84 7.37 21.95
C SER A 303 -21.80 6.67 20.98
N PHE A 304 -21.53 6.74 19.69
CA PHE A 304 -22.26 5.97 18.68
C PHE A 304 -21.35 4.94 18.04
N GLU A 305 -21.85 3.70 17.96
CA GLU A 305 -21.18 2.61 17.26
C GLU A 305 -21.35 2.77 15.75
N ASN A 306 -20.27 3.10 15.06
CA ASN A 306 -20.24 3.17 13.61
C ASN A 306 -19.11 2.27 13.07
N ARG A 307 -19.46 1.38 12.12
CA ARG A 307 -18.51 0.44 11.52
C ARG A 307 -17.31 1.15 10.89
N GLY A 308 -17.54 2.23 10.15
CA GLY A 308 -16.49 3.01 9.51
C GLY A 308 -15.52 3.63 10.52
N ARG A 309 -16.01 4.12 11.67
CA ARG A 309 -15.16 4.63 12.76
C ARG A 309 -14.25 3.54 13.33
N LYS A 310 -14.78 2.33 13.60
CA LYS A 310 -13.97 1.20 14.08
C LYS A 310 -12.86 0.83 13.08
N ILE A 311 -13.18 0.83 11.77
CA ILE A 311 -12.20 0.57 10.71
C ILE A 311 -11.11 1.65 10.70
N PHE A 312 -11.50 2.93 10.68
CA PHE A 312 -10.55 4.04 10.63
C PHE A 312 -9.68 4.14 11.88
N GLN A 313 -10.24 3.96 13.08
CA GLN A 313 -9.48 3.89 14.32
C GLN A 313 -8.33 2.89 14.21
N LYS A 314 -8.62 1.71 13.67
CA LYS A 314 -7.59 0.69 13.49
C LYS A 314 -6.58 1.04 12.40
N LEU A 315 -7.01 1.66 11.31
CA LEU A 315 -6.10 2.12 10.26
C LEU A 315 -5.15 3.19 10.78
N VAL A 316 -5.65 4.16 11.53
CA VAL A 316 -4.87 5.23 12.18
C VAL A 316 -3.81 4.65 13.12
N GLU A 317 -4.21 3.71 13.99
CA GLU A 317 -3.28 3.03 14.90
C GLU A 317 -2.21 2.20 14.17
N ASN A 318 -2.61 1.47 13.12
CA ASN A 318 -1.69 0.67 12.32
C ASN A 318 -0.71 1.52 11.51
N ASP A 319 -1.06 2.79 11.23
CA ASP A 319 -0.19 3.77 10.59
C ASP A 319 0.72 4.52 11.57
N GLY A 320 0.60 4.24 12.88
CA GLY A 320 1.46 4.81 13.93
C GLY A 320 0.95 6.11 14.53
N TRP A 321 -0.25 6.52 14.16
CA TRP A 321 -0.96 7.65 14.73
C TRP A 321 -1.86 7.19 15.87
N ARG A 322 -2.36 8.15 16.64
CA ARG A 322 -3.41 7.92 17.64
C ARG A 322 -4.71 8.50 17.13
N TRP A 323 -5.83 7.91 17.52
CA TRP A 323 -7.13 8.42 17.08
C TRP A 323 -7.34 9.89 17.48
N GLU A 324 -6.79 10.32 18.62
CA GLU A 324 -6.87 11.73 19.04
C GLU A 324 -6.15 12.68 18.08
N ASP A 325 -5.24 12.20 17.22
CA ASP A 325 -4.54 13.03 16.24
C ASP A 325 -5.46 13.56 15.14
N ILE A 326 -6.62 12.95 14.90
CA ILE A 326 -7.64 13.51 13.98
C ILE A 326 -8.37 14.71 14.61
N GLN A 327 -8.26 14.87 15.94
CA GLN A 327 -8.96 15.87 16.75
C GLN A 327 -8.03 16.98 17.27
N LYS A 328 -6.77 17.03 16.81
CA LYS A 328 -5.81 18.07 17.18
C LYS A 328 -5.95 19.25 16.22
N GLU A 329 -5.98 20.46 16.78
CA GLU A 329 -5.71 21.69 16.02
C GLU A 329 -4.23 21.65 15.59
N GLU A 330 -3.95 22.07 14.35
CA GLU A 330 -2.59 22.08 13.78
C GLU A 330 -1.68 23.14 14.42
#